data_AF-A0A550GNX4-F1
#
_entry.id   AF-A0A550GNX4-F1
#
_cell.length_a   1.000
_cell.length_b   1.000
_cell.length_c   1.000
_cell.angle_alpha   90.00
_cell.angle_beta   90.00
_cell.angle_gamma   90.00
#
_symmetry.space_group_name_H-M   'P 1'
#
loop_
_entity.id
_entity.type
_entity.pdbx_description
1 polymer ?
#
loop_
_entity_poly.entity_id
_entity_poly.type
_entity_poly.pdbx_seq_one_letter_code
_entity_poly.pdbx_strand_id
1 'polypeptide(L)'
;RAIAKVARIIGVDQLHVGTIVGKMSETKEEVLANIDALKMELAGLKPVLPVASGGLHPKLVPALMDYFGKDFIIQAGGGIHGHTEGTFAGAAAMRQAVDATLKGKTLGEYAETHEELKAALKLWTD
;
A
#
# COMPACT_ATOMS: atom_id res chain seq x y z
N ARG A 1 8.30 -14.74 7.73
CA ARG A 1 7.67 -14.83 9.07
C ARG A 1 8.65 -14.73 10.25
N ALA A 2 9.71 -15.57 10.33
CA ALA A 2 10.63 -15.56 11.48
C ALA A 2 11.30 -14.19 11.70
N ILE A 3 11.84 -13.60 10.62
CA ILE A 3 12.47 -12.26 10.66
C ILE A 3 11.48 -11.19 11.15
N ALA A 4 10.23 -11.21 10.68
CA ALA A 4 9.20 -10.27 11.11
C ALA A 4 8.95 -10.31 12.62
N LYS A 5 8.86 -11.52 13.20
CA LYS A 5 8.69 -11.68 14.67
C LYS A 5 9.91 -11.17 15.43
N VAL A 6 11.12 -11.53 14.99
CA VAL A 6 12.36 -11.11 15.64
C VAL A 6 12.51 -9.59 15.59
N ALA A 7 12.26 -8.97 14.43
CA ALA A 7 12.33 -7.52 14.27
C ALA A 7 11.33 -6.80 15.19
N ARG A 8 10.10 -7.30 15.29
CA ARG A 8 9.10 -6.77 16.23
C ARG A 8 9.54 -6.88 17.69
N ILE A 9 10.14 -8.00 18.09
CA ILE A 9 10.65 -8.20 19.46
C ILE A 9 11.81 -7.24 19.76
N ILE A 10 12.68 -6.99 18.78
CA ILE A 10 13.78 -6.02 18.91
C ILE A 10 13.24 -4.59 19.03
N GLY A 11 12.05 -4.31 18.49
CA GLY A 11 11.34 -3.05 18.68
C GLY A 11 11.28 -2.16 17.44
N VAL A 12 11.24 -2.72 16.22
CA VAL A 12 10.97 -1.92 15.02
C VAL A 12 9.51 -1.46 14.99
N ASP A 13 9.25 -0.22 14.57
CA ASP A 13 7.88 0.31 14.44
C ASP A 13 7.23 -0.01 13.09
N GLN A 14 8.04 -0.23 12.06
CA GLN A 14 7.59 -0.48 10.69
C GLN A 14 8.49 -1.53 10.01
N LEU A 15 7.93 -2.37 9.14
CA LEU A 15 8.70 -3.36 8.41
C LEU A 15 8.15 -3.61 7.00
N HIS A 16 9.02 -3.61 6.00
CA HIS A 16 8.67 -4.04 4.63
C HIS A 16 8.33 -5.53 4.61
N VAL A 17 7.17 -5.86 4.06
CA VAL A 17 6.65 -7.24 4.01
C VAL A 17 6.40 -7.76 2.59
N GLY A 18 6.82 -7.00 1.58
CA GLY A 18 6.52 -7.25 0.18
C GLY A 18 5.19 -6.63 -0.24
N THR A 19 4.67 -7.03 -1.40
CA THR A 19 3.34 -6.62 -1.87
C THR A 19 2.63 -7.77 -2.56
N ILE A 20 1.34 -7.90 -2.31
CA ILE A 20 0.47 -8.93 -2.94
C ILE A 20 0.15 -8.54 -4.39
N VAL A 21 0.17 -7.24 -4.68
CA VAL A 21 -0.11 -6.66 -6.00
C VAL A 21 1.05 -5.77 -6.43
N GLY A 22 1.48 -5.89 -7.68
CA GLY A 22 2.64 -5.16 -8.20
C GLY A 22 3.67 -6.09 -8.86
N LYS A 23 4.94 -5.68 -8.88
CA LYS A 23 6.00 -6.34 -9.66
C LYS A 23 6.81 -7.40 -8.90
N MET A 24 6.44 -7.73 -7.68
CA MET A 24 7.25 -8.58 -6.81
C MET A 24 6.87 -10.07 -6.90
N SER A 25 7.80 -10.93 -6.50
CA SER A 25 7.75 -12.39 -6.67
C SER A 25 7.19 -13.14 -5.46
N GLU A 26 6.92 -12.48 -4.33
CA GLU A 26 6.39 -13.16 -3.15
C GLU A 26 4.96 -13.65 -3.38
N THR A 27 4.62 -14.77 -2.74
CA THR A 27 3.25 -15.28 -2.79
C THR A 27 2.34 -14.49 -1.85
N LYS A 28 1.05 -14.47 -2.15
CA LYS A 28 0.03 -13.82 -1.31
C LYS A 28 0.08 -14.38 0.12
N GLU A 29 0.26 -15.67 0.25
CA GLU A 29 0.33 -16.40 1.51
C GLU A 29 1.52 -15.96 2.36
N GLU A 30 2.68 -15.74 1.74
CA GLU A 30 3.89 -15.28 2.43
C GLU A 30 3.74 -13.86 2.96
N VAL A 31 3.18 -12.95 2.16
CA VAL A 31 2.94 -11.56 2.57
C VAL A 31 1.93 -11.52 3.72
N LEU A 32 0.82 -12.25 3.63
CA LEU A 32 -0.17 -12.34 4.70
C LEU A 32 0.41 -12.94 5.99
N ALA A 33 1.27 -13.97 5.89
CA ALA A 33 1.94 -14.55 7.04
C ALA A 33 2.93 -13.58 7.71
N ASN A 34 3.54 -12.68 6.93
CA ASN A 34 4.39 -11.60 7.47
C ASN A 34 3.54 -10.53 8.18
N ILE A 35 2.41 -10.12 7.59
CA ILE A 35 1.47 -9.17 8.21
C ILE A 35 0.95 -9.72 9.55
N ASP A 36 0.53 -11.00 9.58
CA ASP A 36 0.09 -11.69 10.80
C ASP A 36 1.16 -11.63 11.90
N ALA A 37 2.41 -11.97 11.57
CA ALA A 37 3.51 -11.93 12.53
C ALA A 37 3.74 -10.53 13.15
N LEU A 38 3.48 -9.46 12.38
CA LEU A 38 3.62 -8.08 12.85
C LEU A 38 2.44 -7.59 13.69
N LYS A 39 1.25 -8.17 13.51
CA LYS A 39 0.01 -7.68 14.13
C LYS A 39 -0.58 -8.59 15.22
N MET A 40 -0.24 -9.88 15.24
CA MET A 40 -0.78 -10.83 16.22
C MET A 40 -0.52 -10.39 17.67
N GLU A 41 -1.34 -10.84 18.62
CA GLU A 41 -1.01 -10.71 20.04
C GLU A 41 0.34 -11.40 20.30
N LEU A 42 1.22 -10.70 21.01
CA LEU A 42 2.58 -11.19 21.28
C LEU A 42 3.08 -10.64 22.61
N ALA A 43 2.67 -11.27 23.71
CA ALA A 43 3.16 -10.97 25.06
C ALA A 43 3.05 -9.48 25.43
N GLY A 44 1.96 -8.82 25.04
CA GLY A 44 1.73 -7.39 25.28
C GLY A 44 2.58 -6.44 24.42
N LEU A 45 3.37 -6.93 23.45
CA LEU A 45 4.08 -6.06 22.51
C LEU A 45 3.12 -5.36 21.56
N LYS A 46 3.41 -4.07 21.30
CA LYS A 46 2.66 -3.29 20.30
C LYS A 46 2.75 -3.92 18.91
N PRO A 47 1.71 -3.79 18.07
CA PRO A 47 1.78 -4.15 16.65
C PRO A 47 2.80 -3.29 15.90
N VAL A 48 3.32 -3.82 14.80
CA VAL A 48 4.24 -3.14 13.88
C VAL A 48 3.49 -2.84 12.58
N LEU A 49 3.68 -1.65 12.02
CA LEU A 49 3.05 -1.27 10.76
C LEU A 49 3.71 -2.02 9.59
N PRO A 50 2.97 -2.88 8.87
CA PRO A 50 3.49 -3.49 7.65
C PRO A 50 3.63 -2.42 6.57
N VAL A 51 4.73 -2.46 5.82
CA VAL A 51 4.98 -1.58 4.67
C VAL A 51 4.84 -2.40 3.40
N ALA A 52 3.84 -2.06 2.59
CA ALA A 52 3.69 -2.55 1.23
C ALA A 52 4.61 -1.77 0.31
N SER A 53 5.46 -2.46 -0.44
CA SER A 53 6.39 -1.85 -1.41
C SER A 53 6.63 -2.81 -2.57
N GLY A 54 6.76 -2.29 -3.79
CA GLY A 54 7.03 -3.10 -4.99
C GLY A 54 6.20 -2.72 -6.22
N GLY A 55 6.57 -1.63 -6.91
CA GLY A 55 5.88 -1.22 -8.14
C GLY A 55 4.46 -0.67 -7.91
N LEU A 56 4.21 -0.05 -6.76
CA LEU A 56 2.90 0.45 -6.37
C LEU A 56 2.54 1.77 -7.07
N HIS A 57 1.27 1.91 -7.46
CA HIS A 57 0.69 3.10 -8.09
C HIS A 57 -0.81 3.24 -7.70
N PRO A 58 -1.48 4.38 -7.96
CA PRO A 58 -2.82 4.66 -7.43
C PRO A 58 -3.90 3.61 -7.71
N LYS A 59 -3.86 2.92 -8.86
CA LYS A 59 -4.82 1.85 -9.20
C LYS A 59 -4.80 0.67 -8.23
N LEU A 60 -3.66 0.39 -7.61
CA LEU A 60 -3.51 -0.77 -6.73
C LEU A 60 -4.01 -0.50 -5.31
N VAL A 61 -4.32 0.75 -4.97
CA VAL A 61 -4.70 1.15 -3.61
C VAL A 61 -5.91 0.39 -3.07
N PRO A 62 -7.02 0.22 -3.81
CA PRO A 62 -8.16 -0.57 -3.34
C PRO A 62 -7.76 -2.00 -2.97
N ALA A 63 -7.07 -2.70 -3.88
CA ALA A 63 -6.62 -4.08 -3.64
C ALA A 63 -5.62 -4.18 -2.48
N LEU A 64 -4.72 -3.21 -2.32
CA LEU A 64 -3.82 -3.14 -1.17
C LEU A 64 -4.60 -3.02 0.14
N MET A 65 -5.60 -2.14 0.19
CA MET A 65 -6.44 -1.95 1.38
C MET A 65 -7.30 -3.18 1.69
N ASP A 66 -7.78 -3.89 0.67
CA ASP A 66 -8.52 -5.15 0.85
C ASP A 66 -7.65 -6.23 1.51
N TYR A 67 -6.38 -6.33 1.13
CA TYR A 67 -5.48 -7.35 1.66
C TYR A 67 -4.78 -6.96 2.97
N PHE A 68 -4.36 -5.70 3.12
CA PHE A 68 -3.58 -5.23 4.28
C PHE A 68 -4.46 -4.62 5.39
N GLY A 69 -5.71 -4.30 5.08
CA GLY A 69 -6.59 -3.52 5.93
C GLY A 69 -6.25 -2.03 5.87
N LYS A 70 -6.48 -1.31 6.98
CA LYS A 70 -6.28 0.15 7.06
C LYS A 70 -4.97 0.54 7.76
N ASP A 71 -4.45 -0.34 8.62
CA ASP A 71 -3.24 -0.08 9.42
C ASP A 71 -2.00 -0.63 8.72
N PHE A 72 -1.56 0.05 7.67
CA PHE A 72 -0.34 -0.28 6.93
C PHE A 72 0.18 0.95 6.18
N ILE A 73 1.37 0.84 5.61
CA ILE A 73 2.00 1.92 4.85
C ILE A 73 2.09 1.50 3.38
N ILE A 74 1.70 2.41 2.49
CA ILE A 74 1.90 2.26 1.05
C ILE A 74 3.16 3.02 0.65
N GLN A 75 4.23 2.31 0.32
CA GLN A 75 5.46 2.90 -0.17
C GLN A 75 5.44 2.90 -1.71
N ALA A 76 4.99 4.02 -2.28
CA ALA A 76 4.93 4.23 -3.72
C ALA A 76 6.00 5.22 -4.19
N GLY A 77 7.18 4.72 -4.58
CA GLY A 77 8.24 5.56 -5.15
C GLY A 77 7.95 5.92 -6.61
N GLY A 78 8.18 4.95 -7.51
CA GLY A 78 7.97 5.14 -8.95
C GLY A 78 6.53 5.51 -9.34
N GLY A 79 5.52 5.00 -8.62
CA GLY A 79 4.12 5.34 -8.89
C GLY A 79 3.76 6.79 -8.60
N ILE A 80 4.51 7.47 -7.72
CA ILE A 80 4.37 8.91 -7.44
C ILE A 80 5.19 9.70 -8.45
N HIS A 81 6.49 9.44 -8.53
CA HIS A 81 7.39 10.25 -9.34
C HIS A 81 7.18 10.08 -10.86
N GLY A 82 6.62 8.95 -11.29
CA GLY A 82 6.31 8.68 -12.69
C GLY A 82 5.05 9.35 -13.23
N HIS A 83 4.30 10.08 -12.39
CA HIS A 83 3.09 10.78 -12.81
C HIS A 83 3.39 11.81 -13.92
N THR A 84 2.51 11.91 -14.93
CA THR A 84 2.71 12.77 -16.12
C THR A 84 2.83 14.25 -15.77
N GLU A 85 2.22 14.67 -14.67
CA GLU A 85 2.24 16.05 -14.16
C GLU A 85 3.23 16.23 -12.99
N GLY A 86 4.14 15.27 -12.80
CA GLY A 86 5.21 15.33 -11.81
C GLY A 86 4.84 14.85 -10.41
N THR A 87 5.84 14.88 -9.51
CA THR A 87 5.80 14.30 -8.16
C THR A 87 4.62 14.75 -7.32
N PHE A 88 4.30 16.05 -7.32
CA PHE A 88 3.21 16.57 -6.49
C PHE A 88 1.86 15.97 -6.92
N ALA A 89 1.59 15.94 -8.22
CA ALA A 89 0.38 15.34 -8.76
C ALA A 89 0.33 13.83 -8.50
N GLY A 90 1.45 13.11 -8.62
CA GLY A 90 1.51 11.69 -8.27
C GLY A 90 1.21 11.43 -6.78
N ALA A 91 1.70 12.28 -5.89
CA ALA A 91 1.41 12.18 -4.45
C ALA A 91 -0.06 12.49 -4.16
N ALA A 92 -0.63 13.51 -4.82
CA ALA A 92 -2.05 13.84 -4.75
C ALA A 92 -2.92 12.67 -5.23
N ALA A 93 -2.58 12.06 -6.38
CA ALA A 93 -3.28 10.91 -6.93
C ALA A 93 -3.27 9.70 -5.98
N MET A 94 -2.13 9.40 -5.33
CA MET A 94 -2.06 8.35 -4.30
C MET A 94 -2.99 8.64 -3.12
N ARG A 95 -3.02 9.90 -2.65
CA ARG A 95 -3.92 10.29 -1.55
C ARG A 95 -5.38 10.24 -1.95
N GLN A 96 -5.72 10.69 -3.15
CA GLN A 96 -7.08 10.64 -3.70
C GLN A 96 -7.57 9.19 -3.86
N ALA A 97 -6.70 8.26 -4.26
CA ALA A 97 -7.05 6.84 -4.33
C ALA A 97 -7.35 6.23 -2.95
N VAL A 98 -6.58 6.58 -1.92
CA VAL A 98 -6.87 6.17 -0.53
C VAL A 98 -8.21 6.75 -0.07
N ASP A 99 -8.43 8.05 -0.29
CA ASP A 99 -9.67 8.72 0.13
C ASP A 99 -10.91 8.14 -0.59
N ALA A 100 -10.80 7.84 -1.88
CA ALA A 100 -11.85 7.18 -2.66
C ALA A 100 -12.23 5.83 -2.03
N THR A 101 -11.20 5.01 -1.74
CA THR A 101 -11.38 3.67 -1.16
C THR A 101 -12.00 3.74 0.23
N LEU A 102 -11.54 4.66 1.09
CA LEU A 102 -12.12 4.88 2.42
C LEU A 102 -13.57 5.36 2.38
N LYS A 103 -13.95 6.11 1.33
CA LYS A 103 -15.32 6.58 1.09
C LYS A 103 -16.21 5.53 0.40
N GLY A 104 -15.67 4.35 0.08
CA GLY A 104 -16.40 3.30 -0.63
C GLY A 104 -16.75 3.67 -2.08
N LYS A 105 -16.02 4.62 -2.68
CA LYS A 105 -16.19 5.01 -4.09
C LYS A 105 -15.20 4.26 -4.96
N THR A 106 -15.60 3.96 -6.19
CA THR A 106 -14.64 3.45 -7.18
C THR A 106 -13.64 4.55 -7.54
N LEU A 107 -12.43 4.16 -7.96
CA LEU A 107 -11.43 5.13 -8.40
C LEU A 107 -11.92 5.95 -9.62
N GLY A 108 -12.70 5.32 -10.51
CA GLY A 108 -13.28 5.97 -11.68
C GLY A 108 -14.24 7.10 -11.31
N GLU A 109 -15.21 6.83 -10.42
CA GLU A 109 -16.14 7.84 -9.92
C GLU A 109 -15.42 8.98 -9.21
N TYR A 110 -14.39 8.67 -8.40
CA TYR A 110 -13.64 9.70 -7.68
C TYR A 110 -12.83 10.59 -8.62
N ALA A 111 -12.29 10.00 -9.69
CA ALA A 111 -11.49 10.68 -10.71
C ALA A 111 -12.30 11.67 -11.56
N GLU A 112 -13.64 11.61 -11.58
CA GLU A 112 -14.48 12.58 -12.31
C GLU A 112 -14.27 14.03 -11.84
N THR A 113 -13.86 14.20 -10.57
CA THR A 113 -13.64 15.51 -9.93
C THR A 113 -12.22 15.70 -9.43
N HIS A 114 -11.31 14.76 -9.71
CA HIS A 114 -9.93 14.76 -9.24
C HIS A 114 -8.98 14.45 -10.40
N GLU A 115 -8.44 15.51 -11.02
CA GLU A 115 -7.69 15.39 -12.28
C GLU A 115 -6.37 14.63 -12.11
N GLU A 116 -5.69 14.72 -10.96
CA GLU A 116 -4.46 13.97 -10.72
C GLU A 116 -4.72 12.46 -10.67
N LEU A 117 -5.74 12.02 -9.93
CA LEU A 117 -6.15 10.61 -9.95
C LEU A 117 -6.53 10.18 -11.36
N LYS A 118 -7.32 10.99 -12.08
CA LYS A 118 -7.73 10.69 -13.45
C LYS A 118 -6.54 10.53 -14.40
N ALA A 119 -5.53 11.40 -14.31
CA ALA A 119 -4.30 11.29 -15.07
C ALA A 119 -3.53 10.01 -14.70
N ALA A 120 -3.42 9.69 -13.40
CA ALA A 120 -2.79 8.45 -12.95
C ALA A 120 -3.51 7.19 -13.46
N LEU A 121 -4.85 7.19 -13.49
CA LEU A 121 -5.65 6.07 -14.01
C LEU A 121 -5.44 5.84 -15.51
N LYS A 122 -5.11 6.88 -16.27
CA LYS A 122 -4.75 6.78 -17.70
C LYS A 122 -3.32 6.31 -17.89
N LEU A 123 -2.39 6.79 -17.06
CA LEU A 123 -0.96 6.48 -17.16
C LEU A 123 -0.67 5.00 -16.85
N TRP A 124 -1.15 4.52 -15.70
CA TRP A 124 -0.82 3.18 -15.24
C TRP A 124 -1.83 2.20 -15.84
N THR A 125 -1.44 1.37 -16.79
CA THR A 125 -2.26 0.26 -17.29
C THR A 125 -1.91 -1.03 -16.56
N ASP A 126 -2.84 -1.99 -16.55
CA ASP A 126 -2.62 -3.34 -16.02
C ASP A 126 -1.55 -4.10 -16.83
#